data_AF-A0A258N1D6-F1
#
_entry.id   AF-A0A258N1D6-F1
#
_cell.length_a   1.000
_cell.length_b   1.000
_cell.length_c   1.000
_cell.angle_alpha   90.00
_cell.angle_beta   90.00
_cell.angle_gamma   90.00
#
_symmetry.space_group_name_H-M   'P 1'
#
loop_
_entity.id
_entity.type
_entity.pdbx_description
1 polymer ?
#
loop_
_entity_poly.entity_id
_entity_poly.type
_entity_poly.pdbx_seq_one_letter_code
_entity_poly.pdbx_strand_id
1 'polypeptide(L)'
;MTAMHTDQVVAAAPPAPPSSVAVIARQTEIVIARILEVPVAILVSAEILILFSGVLARYVFHQPLVWSDELASMLFLWLAMLGSAVAFQRGEHMRMTAFVGALKPGGRAFIEVVAVSTALAFLLLILPAALDYTHEEAIVRTPALDLQNSWRASAMPVGLGLMAVFAILRLLQFASLRLVLGALVATALVIGLFWLLGPVLKPFGNLNLLIFFVGVVAACVFGGVPIAFAFGLATFGYLMLTTRTPPLVIVGRIDEGVSHLILLAVPLFVFLGQLIEMTGMAKAMVQFLASMLGHVKGGLHYVLVGAMYLVSGISGSKAADMAAVAPVLFPEMKKRGAKEGDLVALLAATGAQTETIPPSIVLITIGSVTGVSIAALFTGGLLPGLILAITLCGLIWWRYRGEDLSHVKKSTAREIGRAFI
;
A
#
# COMPACT_ATOMS: atom_id res chain seq x y z
N MET A 1 -44.46 34.13 -23.20
CA MET A 1 -43.76 34.65 -22.00
C MET A 1 -42.71 33.62 -21.60
N THR A 2 -41.54 33.79 -22.18
CA THR A 2 -40.34 32.95 -22.06
C THR A 2 -39.39 33.64 -21.10
N ALA A 3 -39.03 32.99 -19.99
CA ALA A 3 -37.95 33.41 -19.12
C ALA A 3 -36.91 32.28 -19.08
N MET A 4 -35.89 32.42 -19.92
CA MET A 4 -34.65 31.66 -19.82
C MET A 4 -33.87 32.19 -18.60
N HIS A 5 -33.66 31.33 -17.60
CA HIS A 5 -32.65 31.55 -16.57
C HIS A 5 -31.27 31.30 -17.18
N THR A 6 -30.53 32.37 -17.41
CA THR A 6 -29.11 32.34 -17.73
C THR A 6 -28.33 32.12 -16.43
N ASP A 7 -27.96 30.88 -16.14
CA ASP A 7 -26.94 30.58 -15.12
C ASP A 7 -25.59 31.06 -15.65
N GLN A 8 -25.18 32.26 -15.21
CA GLN A 8 -23.80 32.71 -15.36
C GLN A 8 -22.91 31.90 -14.42
N VAL A 9 -22.30 30.85 -14.96
CA VAL A 9 -21.11 30.22 -14.37
C VAL A 9 -20.03 31.29 -14.30
N VAL A 10 -19.83 31.88 -13.12
CA VAL A 10 -18.69 32.76 -12.84
C VAL A 10 -17.44 31.93 -13.11
N ALA A 11 -16.77 32.23 -14.23
CA ALA A 11 -15.50 31.63 -14.58
C ALA A 11 -14.51 31.91 -13.43
N ALA A 12 -14.18 30.86 -12.66
CA ALA A 12 -13.15 30.94 -11.64
C ALA A 12 -11.88 31.47 -12.31
N ALA A 13 -11.28 32.52 -11.73
CA ALA A 13 -10.04 33.08 -12.22
C ALA A 13 -9.00 31.95 -12.38
N PRO A 14 -8.23 31.94 -13.48
CA PRO A 14 -7.22 30.91 -13.69
C PRO A 14 -6.27 30.87 -12.48
N PRO A 15 -5.90 29.67 -11.99
CA PRO A 15 -5.00 29.55 -10.86
C PRO A 15 -3.72 30.33 -11.15
N ALA A 16 -3.24 31.09 -10.17
CA ALA A 16 -2.02 31.86 -10.30
C ALA A 16 -0.87 30.95 -10.76
N PRO A 17 0.01 31.42 -11.67
CA PRO A 17 1.10 30.61 -12.18
C PRO A 17 1.99 30.14 -11.02
N PRO A 18 2.50 28.90 -11.06
CA PRO A 18 3.36 28.37 -10.02
C PRO A 18 4.63 29.23 -9.89
N SER A 19 5.12 29.38 -8.66
CA SER A 19 6.38 30.08 -8.41
C SER A 19 7.55 29.39 -9.11
N SER A 20 8.61 30.13 -9.45
CA SER A 20 9.84 29.55 -10.03
C SER A 20 10.41 28.43 -9.16
N VAL A 21 10.34 28.57 -7.84
CA VAL A 21 10.74 27.54 -6.87
C VAL A 21 9.90 26.28 -7.01
N ALA A 22 8.57 26.39 -7.13
CA ALA A 22 7.69 25.23 -7.30
C ALA A 22 7.96 24.50 -8.63
N VAL A 23 8.25 25.24 -9.71
CA VAL A 23 8.61 24.65 -11.01
C VAL A 23 9.93 23.88 -10.92
N ILE A 24 10.97 24.48 -10.31
CA ILE A 24 12.27 23.82 -10.11
C ILE A 24 12.10 22.59 -9.22
N ALA A 25 11.40 22.71 -8.10
CA ALA A 25 11.17 21.60 -7.17
C ALA A 25 10.47 20.42 -7.85
N ARG A 26 9.44 20.68 -8.66
CA ARG A 26 8.74 19.66 -9.44
C ARG A 26 9.65 19.01 -10.48
N GLN A 27 10.47 19.80 -11.19
CA GLN A 27 11.40 19.26 -12.17
C GLN A 27 12.47 18.38 -11.51
N THR A 28 13.01 18.83 -10.37
CA THR A 28 13.96 18.05 -9.56
C THR A 28 13.34 16.75 -9.05
N GLU A 29 12.11 16.79 -8.54
CA GLU A 29 11.39 15.60 -8.10
C GLU A 29 11.25 14.58 -9.23
N ILE A 30 10.84 15.00 -10.44
CA ILE A 30 10.68 14.13 -11.59
C ILE A 30 12.03 13.50 -12.00
N VAL A 31 13.11 14.28 -11.99
CA VAL A 31 14.45 13.78 -12.34
C VAL A 31 14.92 12.74 -11.33
N ILE A 32 14.83 13.04 -10.03
CA ILE A 32 15.23 12.10 -8.97
C ILE A 32 14.37 10.83 -9.04
N ALA A 33 13.06 10.95 -9.22
CA ALA A 33 12.15 9.81 -9.33
C ALA A 33 12.53 8.90 -10.51
N ARG A 34 12.78 9.45 -11.70
CA ARG A 34 13.21 8.66 -12.86
C ARG A 34 14.55 7.96 -12.65
N ILE A 35 15.51 8.65 -12.02
CA ILE A 35 16.81 8.06 -11.68
C ILE A 35 16.63 6.91 -10.68
N LEU A 36 15.69 7.03 -9.74
CA LEU A 36 15.42 6.05 -8.70
C LEU A 36 14.64 4.82 -9.21
N GLU A 37 13.72 5.01 -10.15
CA GLU A 37 12.90 3.92 -10.71
C GLU A 37 13.74 2.85 -11.42
N VAL A 38 14.86 3.23 -12.06
CA VAL A 38 15.75 2.30 -12.76
C VAL A 38 16.39 1.26 -11.80
N PRO A 39 17.11 1.66 -10.74
CA PRO A 39 17.64 0.71 -9.76
C PRO A 39 16.54 -0.10 -9.06
N VAL A 40 15.37 0.48 -8.77
CA VAL A 40 14.24 -0.27 -8.21
C VAL A 40 13.79 -1.38 -9.17
N ALA A 41 13.63 -1.08 -10.46
CA ALA A 41 13.26 -2.09 -11.46
C ALA A 41 14.33 -3.18 -11.64
N ILE A 42 15.61 -2.80 -11.58
CA ILE A 42 16.74 -3.75 -11.60
C ILE A 42 16.68 -4.66 -10.38
N LEU A 43 16.44 -4.12 -9.18
CA LEU A 43 16.35 -4.90 -7.94
C LEU A 43 15.21 -5.91 -7.97
N VAL A 44 14.00 -5.50 -8.39
CA VAL A 44 12.87 -6.44 -8.56
C VAL A 44 13.23 -7.57 -9.52
N SER A 45 13.84 -7.22 -10.66
CA SER A 45 14.22 -8.21 -11.67
C SER A 45 15.31 -9.16 -11.15
N ALA A 46 16.31 -8.62 -10.45
CA ALA A 46 17.38 -9.39 -9.85
C ALA A 46 16.85 -10.35 -8.78
N GLU A 47 15.93 -9.90 -7.92
CA GLU A 47 15.29 -10.74 -6.93
C GLU A 47 14.54 -11.90 -7.55
N ILE A 48 13.70 -11.64 -8.56
CA ILE A 48 12.97 -12.70 -9.26
C ILE A 48 13.95 -13.73 -9.83
N LEU A 49 15.03 -13.29 -10.47
CA LEU A 49 16.04 -14.19 -11.05
C LEU A 49 16.81 -14.98 -9.99
N ILE A 50 17.22 -14.36 -8.89
CA ILE A 50 17.94 -15.01 -7.79
C ILE A 50 17.05 -16.06 -7.13
N LEU A 51 15.82 -15.70 -6.79
CA LEU A 51 14.86 -16.59 -6.16
C LEU A 51 14.50 -17.76 -7.08
N PHE A 52 14.22 -17.48 -8.36
CA PHE A 52 13.96 -18.52 -9.35
C PHE A 52 15.16 -19.47 -9.53
N SER A 53 16.38 -18.92 -9.59
CA SER A 53 17.61 -19.72 -9.67
C SER A 53 17.80 -20.58 -8.43
N GLY A 54 17.54 -20.03 -7.22
CA GLY A 54 17.61 -20.78 -5.97
C GLY A 54 16.60 -21.93 -5.92
N VAL A 55 15.38 -21.71 -6.41
CA VAL A 55 14.34 -22.74 -6.53
C VAL A 55 14.76 -23.83 -7.52
N LEU A 56 15.23 -23.47 -8.72
CA LEU A 56 15.70 -24.45 -9.70
C LEU A 56 16.89 -25.27 -9.16
N ALA A 57 17.88 -24.60 -8.58
CA ALA A 57 19.06 -25.24 -7.99
C ALA A 57 18.66 -26.25 -6.91
N ARG A 58 17.71 -25.89 -6.03
CA ARG A 58 17.22 -26.74 -4.94
C ARG A 58 16.38 -27.92 -5.44
N TYR A 59 15.40 -27.70 -6.31
CA TYR A 59 14.41 -28.70 -6.67
C TYR A 59 14.73 -29.52 -7.92
N VAL A 60 15.42 -28.92 -8.89
CA VAL A 60 15.77 -29.58 -10.17
C VAL A 60 17.17 -30.18 -10.10
N PHE A 61 18.14 -29.41 -9.63
CA PHE A 61 19.55 -29.83 -9.60
C PHE A 61 19.97 -30.48 -8.28
N HIS A 62 19.10 -30.48 -7.26
CA HIS A 62 19.38 -30.98 -5.91
C HIS A 62 20.64 -30.38 -5.25
N GLN A 63 21.04 -29.16 -5.65
CA GLN A 63 22.20 -28.42 -5.16
C GLN A 63 21.76 -27.02 -4.73
N PRO A 64 21.32 -26.82 -3.46
CA PRO A 64 20.82 -25.53 -3.00
C PRO A 64 21.94 -24.46 -2.97
N LEU A 65 21.64 -23.27 -3.50
CA LEU A 65 22.54 -22.11 -3.46
C LEU A 65 22.44 -21.43 -2.09
N VAL A 66 23.35 -21.75 -1.16
CA VAL A 66 23.29 -21.23 0.22
C VAL A 66 23.33 -19.70 0.29
N TRP A 67 24.01 -19.05 -0.67
CA TRP A 67 24.12 -17.60 -0.74
C TRP A 67 22.87 -16.90 -1.29
N SER A 68 21.95 -17.62 -1.95
CA SER A 68 20.81 -16.97 -2.64
C SER A 68 19.85 -16.33 -1.64
N ASP A 69 19.58 -17.01 -0.52
CA ASP A 69 18.62 -16.55 0.49
C ASP A 69 19.18 -15.32 1.21
N GLU A 70 20.48 -15.30 1.51
CA GLU A 70 21.17 -14.14 2.10
C GLU A 70 21.19 -12.95 1.13
N LEU A 71 21.59 -13.15 -0.13
CA LEU A 71 21.61 -12.09 -1.13
C LEU A 71 20.21 -11.53 -1.39
N ALA A 72 19.19 -12.39 -1.51
CA ALA A 72 17.82 -11.98 -1.74
C ALA A 72 17.29 -11.11 -0.60
N SER A 73 17.52 -11.48 0.67
CA SER A 73 17.09 -10.66 1.81
C SER A 73 17.79 -9.29 1.87
N MET A 74 19.07 -9.23 1.48
CA MET A 74 19.80 -7.95 1.36
C MET A 74 19.24 -7.06 0.26
N LEU A 75 19.03 -7.61 -0.94
CA LEU A 75 18.47 -6.86 -2.08
C LEU A 75 17.03 -6.45 -1.80
N PHE A 76 16.27 -7.26 -1.06
CA PHE A 76 14.90 -6.94 -0.67
C PHE A 76 14.80 -5.77 0.28
N LEU A 77 15.73 -5.63 1.22
CA LEU A 77 15.79 -4.43 2.05
C LEU A 77 16.05 -3.17 1.21
N TRP A 78 16.97 -3.25 0.25
CA TRP A 78 17.22 -2.16 -0.71
C TRP A 78 15.97 -1.86 -1.55
N LEU A 79 15.34 -2.89 -2.11
CA LEU A 79 14.12 -2.77 -2.89
C LEU A 79 13.00 -2.11 -2.08
N ALA A 80 12.77 -2.57 -0.85
CA ALA A 80 11.72 -2.06 0.02
C ALA A 80 11.97 -0.60 0.40
N MET A 81 13.22 -0.22 0.70
CA MET A 81 13.56 1.16 1.07
C MET A 81 13.51 2.14 -0.12
N LEU A 82 14.06 1.75 -1.27
CA LEU A 82 13.98 2.58 -2.48
C LEU A 82 12.55 2.63 -3.04
N GLY A 83 11.84 1.48 -3.02
CA GLY A 83 10.44 1.38 -3.41
C GLY A 83 9.52 2.19 -2.50
N SER A 84 9.80 2.25 -1.19
CA SER A 84 9.09 3.13 -0.26
C SER A 84 9.27 4.61 -0.62
N ALA A 85 10.45 5.01 -1.09
CA ALA A 85 10.70 6.38 -1.56
C ALA A 85 9.94 6.68 -2.86
N VAL A 86 9.90 5.75 -3.82
CA VAL A 86 9.07 5.89 -5.03
C VAL A 86 7.58 5.97 -4.68
N ALA A 87 7.08 5.09 -3.81
CA ALA A 87 5.70 5.11 -3.35
C ALA A 87 5.37 6.42 -2.63
N PHE A 88 6.31 7.00 -1.88
CA PHE A 88 6.11 8.28 -1.19
C PHE A 88 5.96 9.43 -2.18
N GLN A 89 6.84 9.46 -3.20
CA GLN A 89 6.82 10.42 -4.29
C GLN A 89 5.50 10.35 -5.08
N ARG A 90 5.01 9.15 -5.40
CA ARG A 90 3.72 8.94 -6.09
C ARG A 90 2.50 9.18 -5.20
N GLY A 91 2.69 9.32 -3.88
CA GLY A 91 1.60 9.44 -2.92
C GLY A 91 0.81 8.14 -2.71
N GLU A 92 1.43 6.99 -2.99
CA GLU A 92 0.84 5.65 -2.92
C GLU A 92 0.98 5.00 -1.53
N HIS A 93 1.65 5.64 -0.58
CA HIS A 93 1.61 5.18 0.82
C HIS A 93 0.17 5.15 1.32
N MET A 94 -0.18 4.07 2.02
CA MET A 94 -1.53 3.89 2.56
C MET A 94 -1.91 5.03 3.51
N ARG A 95 -3.05 5.66 3.24
CA ARG A 95 -3.59 6.83 3.95
C ARG A 95 -5.10 6.73 4.08
N MET A 96 -5.65 7.20 5.20
CA MET A 96 -7.10 7.37 5.34
C MET A 96 -7.52 8.72 4.78
N THR A 97 -8.15 8.73 3.61
CA THR A 97 -8.54 9.97 2.90
C THR A 97 -10.02 10.31 3.05
N ALA A 98 -10.85 9.41 3.58
CA ALA A 98 -12.31 9.61 3.67
C ALA A 98 -12.69 10.90 4.43
N PHE A 99 -12.06 11.14 5.58
CA PHE A 99 -12.32 12.35 6.39
C PHE A 99 -11.72 13.61 5.76
N VAL A 100 -10.53 13.48 5.17
CA VAL A 100 -9.84 14.58 4.48
C VAL A 100 -10.64 15.02 3.25
N GLY A 101 -11.26 14.08 2.54
CA GLY A 101 -12.11 14.33 1.38
C GLY A 101 -13.41 15.07 1.70
N ALA A 102 -13.87 15.02 2.96
CA ALA A 102 -15.05 15.75 3.41
C ALA A 102 -14.78 17.24 3.73
N LEU A 103 -13.51 17.66 3.80
CA LEU A 103 -13.15 19.03 4.13
C LEU A 103 -13.30 19.98 2.94
N LYS A 104 -13.55 21.27 3.25
CA LYS A 104 -13.49 22.36 2.25
C LYS A 104 -12.08 22.43 1.62
N PRO A 105 -11.93 22.94 0.39
CA PRO A 105 -10.65 22.94 -0.34
C PRO A 105 -9.45 23.50 0.45
N GLY A 106 -9.64 24.59 1.19
CA GLY A 106 -8.58 25.17 2.03
C GLY A 106 -8.18 24.28 3.21
N GLY A 107 -9.15 23.62 3.86
CA GLY A 107 -8.88 22.69 4.96
C GLY A 107 -8.20 21.41 4.48
N ARG A 108 -8.62 20.90 3.32
CA ARG A 108 -7.96 19.76 2.66
C ARG A 108 -6.49 20.08 2.34
N ALA A 109 -6.22 21.23 1.71
CA ALA A 109 -4.86 21.64 1.41
C ALA A 109 -4.00 21.77 2.67
N PHE A 110 -4.52 22.37 3.74
CA PHE A 110 -3.80 22.47 5.02
C PHE A 110 -3.49 21.10 5.62
N ILE A 111 -4.46 20.19 5.67
CA ILE A 111 -4.27 18.83 6.21
C ILE A 111 -3.28 18.01 5.37
N GLU A 112 -3.31 18.14 4.04
CA GLU A 112 -2.33 17.50 3.15
C GLU A 112 -0.90 17.99 3.45
N VAL A 113 -0.71 19.30 3.66
CA VAL A 113 0.59 19.88 4.04
C VAL A 113 1.01 19.39 5.42
N VAL A 114 0.13 19.43 6.43
CA VAL A 114 0.40 18.92 7.79
C VAL A 114 0.81 17.45 7.74
N ALA A 115 0.17 16.65 6.91
CA ALA A 115 0.51 15.25 6.78
C ALA A 115 1.90 15.02 6.17
N VAL A 116 2.30 15.81 5.17
CA VAL A 116 3.66 15.78 4.62
C VAL A 116 4.68 16.30 5.63
N SER A 117 4.39 17.39 6.33
CA SER A 117 5.24 17.96 7.39
C SER A 117 5.44 16.97 8.55
N THR A 118 4.41 16.21 8.92
CA THR A 118 4.47 15.20 9.97
C THR A 118 5.31 14.00 9.55
N ALA A 119 5.16 13.54 8.31
CA ALA A 119 6.04 12.50 7.73
C ALA A 119 7.49 12.97 7.68
N LEU A 120 7.74 14.21 7.23
CA LEU A 120 9.09 14.80 7.23
C LEU A 120 9.68 14.88 8.63
N ALA A 121 8.89 15.28 9.64
CA ALA A 121 9.35 15.34 11.02
C ALA A 121 9.80 13.95 11.52
N PHE A 122 9.01 12.91 11.29
CA PHE A 122 9.42 11.54 11.64
C PHE A 122 10.71 11.13 10.91
N LEU A 123 10.79 11.37 9.60
CA LEU A 123 11.97 11.02 8.79
C LEU A 123 13.24 11.70 9.32
N LEU A 124 13.17 12.99 9.65
CA LEU A 124 14.30 13.74 10.21
C LEU A 124 14.67 13.26 11.64
N LEU A 125 13.69 12.85 12.44
CA LEU A 125 13.92 12.33 13.79
C LEU A 125 14.60 10.95 13.78
N ILE A 126 14.24 10.08 12.83
CA ILE A 126 14.77 8.71 12.76
C ILE A 126 16.09 8.59 11.98
N LEU A 127 16.37 9.53 11.08
CA LEU A 127 17.54 9.47 10.19
C LEU A 127 18.89 9.40 10.93
N PRO A 128 19.15 10.16 12.02
CA PRO A 128 20.39 10.02 12.78
C PRO A 128 20.56 8.61 13.37
N ALA A 129 19.49 8.05 13.94
CA ALA A 129 19.50 6.69 14.47
C ALA A 129 19.76 5.65 13.38
N ALA A 130 19.33 5.91 12.14
CA ALA A 130 19.57 5.02 11.00
C ALA A 130 21.02 5.06 10.51
N LEU A 131 21.65 6.24 10.57
CA LEU A 131 23.08 6.40 10.31
C LEU A 131 23.91 5.68 11.39
N ASP A 132 23.59 5.91 12.67
CA ASP A 132 24.25 5.24 13.79
C ASP A 132 24.13 3.71 13.68
N TYR A 133 22.93 3.21 13.36
CA TYR A 133 22.70 1.77 13.13
C TYR A 133 23.61 1.21 12.03
N THR A 134 23.74 1.91 10.91
CA THR A 134 24.59 1.47 9.79
C THR A 134 26.07 1.45 10.19
N HIS A 135 26.51 2.38 11.03
CA HIS A 135 27.87 2.40 11.57
C HIS A 135 28.14 1.23 12.51
N GLU A 136 27.20 0.90 13.41
CA GLU A 136 27.31 -0.25 14.31
C GLU A 136 27.35 -1.59 13.53
N GLU A 137 26.58 -1.69 12.44
CA GLU A 137 26.56 -2.88 11.59
C GLU A 137 27.81 -3.05 10.71
N ALA A 138 28.72 -2.07 10.66
CA ALA A 138 29.98 -2.19 9.91
C ALA A 138 30.97 -3.20 10.51
N ILE A 139 30.80 -3.53 11.79
CA ILE A 139 31.65 -4.48 12.52
C ILE A 139 31.21 -5.93 12.24
N VAL A 140 29.96 -6.12 11.82
CA VAL A 140 29.36 -7.43 11.56
C VAL A 140 29.52 -7.82 10.10
N ARG A 141 29.79 -9.10 9.84
CA ARG A 141 29.82 -9.68 8.49
C ARG A 141 28.75 -10.74 8.30
N THR A 142 28.28 -10.88 7.06
CA THR A 142 27.26 -11.87 6.72
C THR A 142 27.88 -13.26 6.60
N PRO A 143 27.18 -14.32 7.06
CA PRO A 143 27.78 -15.65 7.20
C PRO A 143 28.01 -16.39 5.87
N ALA A 144 27.20 -16.18 4.84
CA ALA A 144 27.34 -16.90 3.57
C ALA A 144 28.22 -16.16 2.54
N LEU A 145 28.09 -14.82 2.47
CA LEU A 145 28.80 -14.01 1.48
C LEU A 145 30.04 -13.28 2.02
N ASP A 146 30.27 -13.32 3.34
CA ASP A 146 31.36 -12.59 4.02
C ASP A 146 31.37 -11.08 3.69
N LEU A 147 30.19 -10.50 3.45
CA LEU A 147 30.01 -9.09 3.17
C LEU A 147 29.81 -8.31 4.46
N GLN A 148 30.27 -7.06 4.51
CA GLN A 148 29.98 -6.19 5.66
C GLN A 148 28.47 -5.90 5.73
N ASN A 149 27.88 -6.08 6.90
CA ASN A 149 26.45 -5.90 7.09
C ASN A 149 26.02 -4.42 6.97
N SER A 150 26.96 -3.48 7.06
CA SER A 150 26.75 -2.06 6.74
C SER A 150 26.19 -1.83 5.33
N TRP A 151 26.55 -2.67 4.34
CA TRP A 151 25.98 -2.55 2.99
C TRP A 151 24.46 -2.78 2.97
N ARG A 152 24.02 -3.79 3.72
CA ARG A 152 22.60 -4.08 3.92
C ARG A 152 21.94 -2.95 4.69
N ALA A 153 22.49 -2.58 5.86
CA ALA A 153 21.95 -1.56 6.74
C ALA A 153 21.85 -0.17 6.08
N SER A 154 22.77 0.16 5.16
CA SER A 154 22.79 1.43 4.40
C SER A 154 21.52 1.68 3.58
N ALA A 155 20.76 0.64 3.23
CA ALA A 155 19.47 0.80 2.56
C ALA A 155 18.51 1.72 3.34
N MET A 156 18.54 1.67 4.67
CA MET A 156 17.64 2.44 5.53
C MET A 156 17.91 3.94 5.50
N PRO A 157 19.12 4.45 5.84
CA PRO A 157 19.36 5.90 5.78
C PRO A 157 19.21 6.44 4.35
N VAL A 158 19.52 5.66 3.31
CA VAL A 158 19.29 6.07 1.92
C VAL A 158 17.80 6.22 1.62
N GLY A 159 16.98 5.21 1.95
CA GLY A 159 15.52 5.27 1.73
C GLY A 159 14.85 6.39 2.53
N LEU A 160 15.19 6.52 3.82
CA LEU A 160 14.70 7.59 4.71
C LEU A 160 15.10 8.97 4.19
N GLY A 161 16.36 9.13 3.77
CA GLY A 161 16.87 10.37 3.20
C GLY A 161 16.17 10.76 1.91
N LEU A 162 15.96 9.81 0.98
CA LEU A 162 15.23 10.05 -0.26
C LEU A 162 13.76 10.44 0.00
N MET A 163 13.08 9.76 0.93
CA MET A 163 11.74 10.16 1.35
C MET A 163 11.72 11.57 1.95
N ALA A 164 12.72 11.95 2.74
CA ALA A 164 12.83 13.30 3.30
C ALA A 164 13.02 14.36 2.20
N VAL A 165 13.87 14.07 1.20
CA VAL A 165 14.04 14.93 0.02
C VAL A 165 12.72 15.09 -0.73
N PHE A 166 12.00 14.01 -1.02
CA PHE A 166 10.70 14.08 -1.68
C PHE A 166 9.66 14.84 -0.85
N ALA A 167 9.67 14.69 0.48
CA ALA A 167 8.79 15.46 1.36
C ALA A 167 9.10 16.97 1.29
N ILE A 168 10.37 17.37 1.30
CA ILE A 168 10.80 18.76 1.15
C ILE A 168 10.38 19.30 -0.22
N LEU A 169 10.69 18.58 -1.30
CA LEU A 169 10.30 18.99 -2.67
C LEU A 169 8.80 19.14 -2.81
N ARG A 170 8.02 18.24 -2.19
CA ARG A 170 6.56 18.32 -2.17
C ARG A 170 6.06 19.54 -1.40
N LEU A 171 6.68 19.89 -0.26
CA LEU A 171 6.36 21.12 0.48
C LEU A 171 6.67 22.38 -0.33
N LEU A 172 7.78 22.40 -1.07
CA LEU A 172 8.18 23.54 -1.92
C LEU A 172 7.27 23.74 -3.15
N GLN A 173 6.52 22.72 -3.55
CA GLN A 173 5.56 22.81 -4.65
C GLN A 173 4.22 23.46 -4.26
N PHE A 174 3.90 23.54 -2.96
CA PHE A 174 2.69 24.23 -2.53
C PHE A 174 2.83 25.74 -2.76
N ALA A 175 1.84 26.34 -3.43
CA ALA A 175 1.87 27.74 -3.81
C ALA A 175 1.85 28.73 -2.63
N SER A 176 1.36 28.31 -1.45
CA SER A 176 1.14 29.21 -0.32
C SER A 176 2.15 28.94 0.81
N LEU A 177 3.20 29.77 0.84
CA LEU A 177 4.23 29.72 1.89
C LEU A 177 3.64 29.82 3.31
N ARG A 178 2.55 30.59 3.48
CA ARG A 178 1.83 30.70 4.76
C ARG A 178 1.25 29.37 5.23
N LEU A 179 0.71 28.54 4.32
CA LEU A 179 0.20 27.22 4.69
C LEU A 179 1.34 26.28 5.05
N VAL A 180 2.43 26.30 4.28
CA VAL A 180 3.63 25.47 4.54
C VAL A 180 4.25 25.82 5.89
N LEU A 181 4.50 27.12 6.15
CA LEU A 181 5.01 27.57 7.44
C LEU A 181 4.03 27.29 8.57
N GLY A 182 2.73 27.52 8.37
CA GLY A 182 1.70 27.21 9.36
C GLY A 182 1.66 25.74 9.74
N ALA A 183 1.76 24.83 8.76
CA ALA A 183 1.81 23.40 8.99
C ALA A 183 3.11 22.96 9.69
N LEU A 184 4.27 23.47 9.25
CA LEU A 184 5.55 23.18 9.89
C LEU A 184 5.58 23.64 11.35
N VAL A 185 5.08 24.86 11.62
CA VAL A 185 4.95 25.39 12.98
C VAL A 185 3.96 24.55 13.78
N ALA A 186 2.81 24.18 13.22
CA ALA A 186 1.85 23.32 13.91
C ALA A 186 2.46 21.97 14.28
N THR A 187 3.16 21.30 13.36
CA THR A 187 3.86 20.04 13.63
C THR A 187 4.94 20.23 14.70
N ALA A 188 5.76 21.28 14.61
CA ALA A 188 6.80 21.57 15.59
C ALA A 188 6.22 21.88 16.98
N LEU A 189 5.10 22.61 17.07
CA LEU A 189 4.41 22.91 18.31
C LEU A 189 3.84 21.65 18.96
N VAL A 190 3.25 20.74 18.17
CA VAL A 190 2.76 19.45 18.69
C VAL A 190 3.94 18.63 19.24
N ILE A 191 5.03 18.50 18.49
CA ILE A 191 6.22 17.78 18.95
C ILE A 191 6.80 18.43 20.21
N GLY A 192 6.91 19.76 20.24
CA GLY A 192 7.39 20.53 21.39
C GLY A 192 6.49 20.36 22.61
N LEU A 193 5.17 20.35 22.43
CA LEU A 193 4.20 20.08 23.50
C LEU A 193 4.40 18.69 24.09
N PHE A 194 4.53 17.65 23.25
CA PHE A 194 4.80 16.29 23.73
C PHE A 194 6.15 16.20 24.46
N TRP A 195 7.18 16.91 23.97
CA TRP A 195 8.48 16.97 24.61
C TRP A 195 8.41 17.61 26.00
N LEU A 196 7.68 18.72 26.15
CA LEU A 196 7.43 19.39 27.43
C LEU A 196 6.58 18.54 28.38
N LEU A 197 5.62 17.76 27.85
CA LEU A 197 4.82 16.84 28.64
C LEU A 197 5.58 15.56 29.03
N GLY A 198 6.78 15.31 28.47
CA GLY A 198 7.59 14.12 28.74
C GLY A 198 7.74 13.77 30.23
N PRO A 199 8.12 14.70 31.13
CA PRO A 199 8.21 14.45 32.57
C PRO A 199 6.90 14.02 33.22
N VAL A 200 5.77 14.57 32.72
CA VAL A 200 4.41 14.22 33.18
C VAL A 200 3.97 12.88 32.60
N LEU A 201 4.44 12.51 31.42
CA LEU A 201 4.10 11.25 30.75
C LEU A 201 4.78 10.04 31.42
N LYS A 202 6.04 10.16 31.85
CA LYS A 202 6.81 9.08 32.49
C LYS A 202 6.08 8.31 33.62
N PRO A 203 5.43 8.96 34.60
CA PRO A 203 4.77 8.25 35.71
C PRO A 203 3.51 7.46 35.29
N PHE A 204 2.92 7.70 34.12
CA PHE A 204 1.69 7.01 33.69
C PHE A 204 1.90 5.54 33.28
N GLY A 205 3.15 5.08 33.16
CA GLY A 205 3.46 3.68 32.84
C GLY A 205 2.77 3.21 31.55
N ASN A 206 2.02 2.10 31.64
CA ASN A 206 1.37 1.48 30.48
C ASN A 206 0.23 2.31 29.87
N LEU A 207 -0.34 3.29 30.57
CA LEU A 207 -1.36 4.18 30.00
C LEU A 207 -0.81 5.02 28.84
N ASN A 208 0.51 5.24 28.81
CA ASN A 208 1.16 5.89 27.67
C ASN A 208 0.96 5.11 26.37
N LEU A 209 0.83 3.77 26.41
CA LEU A 209 0.53 2.99 25.22
C LEU A 209 -0.81 3.39 24.60
N LEU A 210 -1.83 3.66 25.41
CA LEU A 210 -3.11 4.16 24.91
C LEU A 210 -2.98 5.57 24.32
N ILE A 211 -2.23 6.46 24.99
CA ILE A 211 -2.02 7.82 24.51
C ILE A 211 -1.35 7.82 23.13
N PHE A 212 -0.26 7.06 22.96
CA PHE A 212 0.49 7.05 21.71
C PHE A 212 -0.16 6.17 20.63
N PHE A 213 -0.52 4.91 20.93
CA PHE A 213 -1.02 3.99 19.91
C PHE A 213 -2.52 4.10 19.62
N VAL A 214 -3.32 4.65 20.53
CA VAL A 214 -4.73 4.97 20.25
C VAL A 214 -4.85 6.45 19.92
N GLY A 215 -4.38 7.34 20.79
CA GLY A 215 -4.52 8.79 20.60
C GLY A 215 -3.72 9.33 19.41
N VAL A 216 -2.39 9.25 19.47
CA VAL A 216 -1.50 9.84 18.45
C VAL A 216 -1.66 9.16 17.10
N VAL A 217 -1.66 7.82 17.04
CA VAL A 217 -1.88 7.10 15.77
C VAL A 217 -3.24 7.46 15.17
N ALA A 218 -4.34 7.46 15.92
CA ALA A 218 -5.64 7.83 15.38
C ALA A 218 -5.65 9.28 14.88
N ALA A 219 -5.10 10.22 15.64
CA ALA A 219 -5.02 11.62 15.22
C ALA A 219 -4.23 11.78 13.91
N CYS A 220 -3.10 11.09 13.77
CA CYS A 220 -2.31 11.11 12.54
C CYS A 220 -3.04 10.43 11.37
N VAL A 221 -3.61 9.23 11.57
CA VAL A 221 -4.30 8.47 10.52
C VAL A 221 -5.54 9.22 10.03
N PHE A 222 -6.40 9.69 10.93
CA PHE A 222 -7.59 10.48 10.55
C PHE A 222 -7.22 11.88 10.01
N GLY A 223 -6.07 12.42 10.42
CA GLY A 223 -5.43 13.58 9.80
C GLY A 223 -4.80 13.30 8.44
N GLY A 224 -4.95 12.10 7.89
CA GLY A 224 -4.44 11.74 6.57
C GLY A 224 -2.92 11.62 6.49
N VAL A 225 -2.20 11.50 7.61
CA VAL A 225 -0.78 11.11 7.61
C VAL A 225 -0.67 9.67 7.11
N PRO A 226 0.31 9.32 6.26
CA PRO A 226 0.49 7.93 5.87
C PRO A 226 0.76 7.02 7.07
N ILE A 227 0.11 5.86 7.05
CA ILE A 227 -0.04 4.99 8.23
C ILE A 227 1.33 4.59 8.80
N ALA A 228 2.29 4.25 7.94
CA ALA A 228 3.65 3.90 8.37
C ALA A 228 4.32 5.00 9.21
N PHE A 229 4.20 6.27 8.81
CA PHE A 229 4.77 7.40 9.56
C PHE A 229 3.97 7.72 10.82
N ALA A 230 2.65 7.48 10.83
CA ALA A 230 1.83 7.62 12.03
C ALA A 230 2.28 6.64 13.13
N PHE A 231 2.46 5.36 12.77
CA PHE A 231 3.00 4.35 13.69
C PHE A 231 4.45 4.64 14.08
N GLY A 232 5.28 5.05 13.13
CA GLY A 232 6.67 5.43 13.38
C GLY A 232 6.80 6.58 14.37
N LEU A 233 6.03 7.66 14.18
CA LEU A 233 6.06 8.82 15.06
C LEU A 233 5.49 8.52 16.44
N ALA A 234 4.41 7.73 16.54
CA ALA A 234 3.86 7.31 17.82
C ALA A 234 4.85 6.43 18.59
N THR A 235 5.52 5.50 17.91
CA THR A 235 6.54 4.62 18.52
C THR A 235 7.76 5.41 18.96
N PHE A 236 8.25 6.31 18.12
CA PHE A 236 9.38 7.19 18.45
C PHE A 236 9.03 8.09 19.65
N GLY A 237 7.87 8.73 19.62
CA GLY A 237 7.39 9.58 20.72
C GLY A 237 7.26 8.81 22.04
N TYR A 238 6.66 7.62 22.00
CA TYR A 238 6.55 6.75 23.17
C TYR A 238 7.92 6.41 23.76
N LEU A 239 8.87 5.91 22.94
CA LEU A 239 10.18 5.50 23.43
C LEU A 239 11.00 6.69 23.95
N MET A 240 11.05 7.80 23.22
CA MET A 240 11.87 8.95 23.63
C MET A 240 11.35 9.65 24.88
N LEU A 241 10.04 9.71 25.06
CA LEU A 241 9.44 10.51 26.13
C LEU A 241 9.18 9.69 27.39
N THR A 242 8.93 8.40 27.25
CA THR A 242 8.45 7.56 28.36
C THR A 242 9.43 6.47 28.77
N THR A 243 10.38 6.09 27.91
CA THR A 243 11.35 5.02 28.20
C THR A 243 12.80 5.52 28.18
N ARG A 244 13.75 4.59 28.35
CA ARG A 244 15.20 4.81 28.20
C ARG A 244 15.78 4.00 27.04
N THR A 245 14.92 3.47 26.19
CA THR A 245 15.32 2.59 25.09
C THR A 245 16.03 3.42 24.02
N PRO A 246 17.22 3.02 23.54
CA PRO A 246 17.92 3.74 22.49
C PRO A 246 17.09 3.85 21.18
N PRO A 247 17.15 4.99 20.46
CA PRO A 247 16.51 5.16 19.16
C PRO A 247 16.85 4.09 18.13
N LEU A 248 18.08 3.58 18.19
CA LEU A 248 18.62 2.57 17.30
C LEU A 248 17.78 1.27 17.30
N VAL A 249 17.11 0.95 18.42
CA VAL A 249 16.21 -0.21 18.50
C VAL A 249 15.04 -0.08 17.52
N ILE A 250 14.53 1.13 17.27
CA ILE A 250 13.45 1.34 16.30
C ILE A 250 13.94 0.96 14.89
N VAL A 251 15.15 1.41 14.54
CA VAL A 251 15.77 1.14 13.25
C VAL A 251 16.05 -0.36 13.10
N GLY A 252 16.64 -1.00 14.09
CA GLY A 252 16.88 -2.45 14.07
C GLY A 252 15.59 -3.27 13.93
N ARG A 253 14.48 -2.83 14.53
CA ARG A 253 13.18 -3.50 14.35
C ARG A 253 12.55 -3.25 12.97
N ILE A 254 12.76 -2.08 12.38
CA ILE A 254 12.38 -1.82 10.98
C ILE A 254 13.19 -2.73 10.05
N ASP A 255 14.50 -2.84 10.29
CA ASP A 255 15.41 -3.69 9.54
C ASP A 255 14.98 -5.16 9.58
N GLU A 256 14.85 -5.74 10.77
CA GLU A 256 14.39 -7.12 10.98
C GLU A 256 13.02 -7.40 10.35
N GLY A 257 12.09 -6.44 10.45
CA GLY A 257 10.75 -6.56 9.91
C GLY A 257 10.73 -6.58 8.38
N VAL A 258 11.55 -5.75 7.74
CA VAL A 258 11.61 -5.64 6.27
C VAL A 258 12.47 -6.76 5.67
N SER A 259 13.54 -7.19 6.32
CA SER A 259 14.46 -8.21 5.80
C SER A 259 13.99 -9.65 5.97
N HIS A 260 12.74 -9.87 6.39
CA HIS A 260 12.24 -11.19 6.70
C HIS A 260 12.13 -12.06 5.43
N LEU A 261 12.77 -13.24 5.41
CA LEU A 261 12.85 -14.11 4.23
C LEU A 261 11.50 -14.45 3.61
N ILE A 262 10.46 -14.51 4.44
CA ILE A 262 9.10 -14.80 3.98
C ILE A 262 8.55 -13.67 3.08
N LEU A 263 8.94 -12.41 3.30
CA LEU A 263 8.53 -11.29 2.46
C LEU A 263 9.11 -11.36 1.04
N LEU A 264 10.13 -12.19 0.79
CA LEU A 264 10.61 -12.51 -0.55
C LEU A 264 9.55 -13.22 -1.41
N ALA A 265 8.50 -13.76 -0.79
CA ALA A 265 7.33 -14.25 -1.50
C ALA A 265 6.56 -13.12 -2.20
N VAL A 266 6.63 -11.88 -1.71
CA VAL A 266 5.87 -10.75 -2.27
C VAL A 266 6.25 -10.45 -3.72
N PRO A 267 7.54 -10.27 -4.10
CA PRO A 267 7.94 -10.12 -5.50
C PRO A 267 7.50 -11.28 -6.38
N LEU A 268 7.60 -12.53 -5.90
CA LEU A 268 7.21 -13.72 -6.67
C LEU A 268 5.70 -13.79 -6.91
N PHE A 269 4.88 -13.46 -5.92
CA PHE A 269 3.42 -13.41 -6.06
C PHE A 269 2.99 -12.28 -6.98
N VAL A 270 3.60 -11.09 -6.87
CA VAL A 270 3.36 -9.98 -7.79
C VAL A 270 3.74 -10.38 -9.22
N PHE A 271 4.89 -11.03 -9.41
CA PHE A 271 5.32 -11.54 -10.71
C PHE A 271 4.35 -12.59 -11.27
N LEU A 272 3.90 -13.55 -10.45
CA LEU A 272 2.91 -14.55 -10.83
C LEU A 272 1.59 -13.89 -11.25
N GLY A 273 1.12 -12.88 -10.52
CA GLY A 273 -0.08 -12.12 -10.89
C GLY A 273 0.05 -11.44 -12.26
N GLN A 274 1.21 -10.84 -12.53
CA GLN A 274 1.49 -10.25 -13.85
C GLN A 274 1.57 -11.30 -14.95
N LEU A 275 2.13 -12.49 -14.71
CA LEU A 275 2.10 -13.59 -15.67
C LEU A 275 0.67 -14.05 -15.98
N ILE A 276 -0.20 -14.16 -14.97
CA ILE A 276 -1.61 -14.53 -15.15
C ILE A 276 -2.37 -13.49 -15.97
N GLU A 277 -2.06 -12.22 -15.77
CA GLU A 277 -2.62 -11.11 -16.55
C GLU A 277 -2.13 -11.14 -18.01
N MET A 278 -0.80 -11.21 -18.21
CA MET A 278 -0.16 -11.17 -19.53
C MET A 278 -0.52 -12.37 -20.41
N THR A 279 -0.71 -13.55 -19.81
CA THR A 279 -1.13 -14.78 -20.53
C THR A 279 -2.61 -14.79 -20.90
N GLY A 280 -3.40 -13.82 -20.43
CA GLY A 280 -4.84 -13.75 -20.66
C GLY A 280 -5.65 -14.74 -19.83
N MET A 281 -5.02 -15.48 -18.90
CA MET A 281 -5.71 -16.43 -18.02
C MET A 281 -6.79 -15.73 -17.17
N ALA A 282 -6.51 -14.55 -16.61
CA ALA A 282 -7.50 -13.79 -15.83
C ALA A 282 -8.76 -13.49 -16.66
N LYS A 283 -8.59 -13.08 -17.93
CA LYS A 283 -9.71 -12.81 -18.85
C LYS A 283 -10.50 -14.07 -19.17
N ALA A 284 -9.82 -15.19 -19.41
CA ALA A 284 -10.47 -16.48 -19.67
C ALA A 284 -11.31 -16.93 -18.45
N MET A 285 -10.76 -16.82 -17.25
CA MET A 285 -11.47 -17.16 -16.00
C MET A 285 -12.72 -16.30 -15.79
N VAL A 286 -12.62 -14.98 -16.03
CA VAL A 286 -13.78 -14.07 -15.94
C VAL A 286 -14.84 -14.43 -16.98
N GLN A 287 -14.45 -14.72 -18.22
CA GLN A 287 -15.37 -15.11 -19.29
C GLN A 287 -16.07 -16.43 -19.00
N PHE A 288 -15.36 -17.40 -18.44
CA PHE A 288 -15.93 -18.67 -17.99
C PHE A 288 -16.99 -18.44 -16.91
N LEU A 289 -16.68 -17.67 -15.86
CA LEU A 289 -17.66 -17.35 -14.80
C LEU A 289 -18.86 -16.56 -15.36
N ALA A 290 -18.62 -15.61 -16.26
CA ALA A 290 -19.68 -14.86 -16.94
C ALA A 290 -20.58 -15.78 -17.78
N SER A 291 -20.04 -16.81 -18.41
CA SER A 291 -20.82 -17.80 -19.16
C SER A 291 -21.71 -18.66 -18.28
N MET A 292 -21.38 -18.82 -16.99
CA MET A 292 -22.16 -19.62 -16.04
C MET A 292 -23.24 -18.80 -15.33
N LEU A 293 -22.90 -17.58 -14.88
CA LEU A 293 -23.74 -16.78 -13.98
C LEU A 293 -24.22 -15.48 -14.60
N GLY A 294 -23.72 -15.05 -15.76
CA GLY A 294 -24.02 -13.75 -16.35
C GLY A 294 -25.49 -13.54 -16.77
N HIS A 295 -26.28 -14.62 -16.82
CA HIS A 295 -27.70 -14.61 -17.20
C HIS A 295 -28.66 -14.69 -16.00
N VAL A 296 -28.14 -14.81 -14.77
CA VAL A 296 -28.99 -14.72 -13.56
C VAL A 296 -29.16 -13.26 -13.12
N LYS A 297 -30.15 -12.99 -12.26
CA LYS A 297 -30.39 -11.65 -11.71
C LYS A 297 -29.21 -11.25 -10.82
N GLY A 298 -28.61 -10.09 -11.05
CA GLY A 298 -27.35 -9.71 -10.42
C GLY A 298 -26.14 -10.51 -10.94
N GLY A 299 -26.28 -11.23 -12.05
CA GLY A 299 -25.29 -12.19 -12.58
C GLY A 299 -23.87 -11.65 -12.65
N LEU A 300 -23.68 -10.47 -13.25
CA LEU A 300 -22.35 -9.86 -13.36
C LEU A 300 -21.74 -9.45 -12.03
N HIS A 301 -22.56 -9.16 -11.01
CA HIS A 301 -22.08 -8.87 -9.66
C HIS A 301 -21.57 -10.15 -8.98
N TYR A 302 -22.26 -11.29 -9.17
CA TYR A 302 -21.73 -12.59 -8.73
C TYR A 302 -20.45 -12.98 -9.48
N VAL A 303 -20.38 -12.68 -10.77
CA VAL A 303 -19.16 -12.91 -11.58
C VAL A 303 -18.02 -12.06 -11.04
N LEU A 304 -18.26 -10.80 -10.65
CA LEU A 304 -17.23 -9.95 -10.04
C LEU A 304 -16.71 -10.57 -8.73
N VAL A 305 -17.61 -10.97 -7.82
CA VAL A 305 -17.25 -11.61 -6.56
C VAL A 305 -16.47 -12.90 -6.79
N GLY A 306 -16.99 -13.79 -7.66
CA GLY A 306 -16.36 -15.07 -7.97
C GLY A 306 -15.03 -14.94 -8.70
N ALA A 307 -14.91 -13.99 -9.63
CA ALA A 307 -13.67 -13.74 -10.37
C ALA A 307 -12.59 -13.20 -9.45
N MET A 308 -12.93 -12.22 -8.60
CA MET A 308 -12.02 -11.75 -7.57
C MET A 308 -11.63 -12.90 -6.64
N TYR A 309 -12.57 -13.70 -6.14
CA TYR A 309 -12.27 -14.83 -5.26
C TYR A 309 -11.26 -15.80 -5.89
N LEU A 310 -11.46 -16.16 -7.16
CA LEU A 310 -10.68 -17.15 -7.88
C LEU A 310 -9.30 -16.61 -8.31
N VAL A 311 -9.25 -15.45 -8.98
CA VAL A 311 -8.00 -14.84 -9.44
C VAL A 311 -7.11 -14.48 -8.26
N SER A 312 -7.73 -13.96 -7.20
CA SER A 312 -7.01 -13.52 -6.01
C SER A 312 -6.47 -14.64 -5.14
N GLY A 313 -7.13 -15.80 -5.17
CA GLY A 313 -6.64 -17.05 -4.58
C GLY A 313 -5.49 -17.70 -5.36
N ILE A 314 -5.00 -17.06 -6.44
CA ILE A 314 -3.80 -17.50 -7.16
C ILE A 314 -2.72 -16.42 -7.12
N SER A 315 -3.08 -15.16 -7.42
CA SER A 315 -2.12 -14.06 -7.55
C SER A 315 -1.55 -13.59 -6.21
N GLY A 316 -2.36 -13.61 -5.14
CA GLY A 316 -1.98 -13.07 -3.83
C GLY A 316 -1.87 -11.53 -3.75
N SER A 317 -2.02 -10.80 -4.87
CA SER A 317 -1.94 -9.34 -4.97
C SER A 317 -3.30 -8.72 -5.36
N LYS A 318 -4.01 -8.21 -4.36
CA LYS A 318 -5.41 -7.75 -4.53
C LYS A 318 -5.54 -6.53 -5.43
N ALA A 319 -4.56 -5.63 -5.42
CA ALA A 319 -4.50 -4.49 -6.32
C ALA A 319 -4.35 -4.91 -7.79
N ALA A 320 -3.50 -5.91 -8.06
CA ALA A 320 -3.34 -6.47 -9.41
C ALA A 320 -4.62 -7.19 -9.85
N ASP A 321 -5.28 -7.94 -8.96
CA ASP A 321 -6.54 -8.62 -9.25
C ASP A 321 -7.64 -7.63 -9.67
N MET A 322 -7.77 -6.52 -8.94
CA MET A 322 -8.74 -5.46 -9.29
C MET A 322 -8.41 -4.83 -10.64
N ALA A 323 -7.13 -4.58 -10.94
CA ALA A 323 -6.69 -4.04 -12.21
C ALA A 323 -6.97 -5.00 -13.38
N ALA A 324 -6.91 -6.32 -13.16
CA ALA A 324 -7.21 -7.32 -14.17
C ALA A 324 -8.72 -7.54 -14.38
N VAL A 325 -9.51 -7.58 -13.31
CA VAL A 325 -10.94 -7.96 -13.36
C VAL A 325 -11.85 -6.77 -13.71
N ALA A 326 -11.60 -5.59 -13.14
CA ALA A 326 -12.50 -4.45 -13.31
C ALA A 326 -12.65 -3.99 -14.77
N PRO A 327 -11.58 -3.85 -15.59
CA PRO A 327 -11.70 -3.43 -16.99
C PRO A 327 -12.50 -4.41 -17.85
N VAL A 328 -12.54 -5.69 -17.48
CA VAL A 328 -13.29 -6.73 -18.21
C VAL A 328 -14.78 -6.66 -17.89
N LEU A 329 -15.16 -6.41 -16.64
CA LEU A 329 -16.55 -6.46 -16.19
C LEU A 329 -17.26 -5.09 -16.19
N PHE A 330 -16.57 -4.02 -15.79
CA PHE A 330 -17.21 -2.71 -15.59
C PHE A 330 -17.89 -2.15 -16.84
N PRO A 331 -17.32 -2.23 -18.05
CA PRO A 331 -18.00 -1.73 -19.26
C PRO A 331 -19.33 -2.44 -19.52
N GLU A 332 -19.37 -3.76 -19.33
CA GLU A 332 -20.58 -4.57 -19.53
C GLU A 332 -21.61 -4.32 -18.43
N MET A 333 -21.18 -4.20 -17.17
CA MET A 333 -22.07 -3.85 -16.07
C MET A 333 -22.69 -2.45 -16.25
N LYS A 334 -21.91 -1.46 -16.70
CA LYS A 334 -22.41 -0.11 -17.03
C LYS A 334 -23.42 -0.15 -18.18
N LYS A 335 -23.20 -0.96 -19.21
CA LYS A 335 -24.18 -1.17 -20.31
C LYS A 335 -25.50 -1.73 -19.83
N ARG A 336 -25.50 -2.55 -18.78
CA ARG A 336 -26.71 -3.09 -18.13
C ARG A 336 -27.32 -2.15 -17.07
N GLY A 337 -26.85 -0.91 -17.00
CA GLY A 337 -27.42 0.13 -16.11
C GLY A 337 -26.88 0.11 -14.69
N ALA A 338 -25.80 -0.62 -14.40
CA ALA A 338 -25.18 -0.58 -13.07
C ALA A 338 -24.59 0.82 -12.79
N LYS A 339 -24.86 1.35 -11.59
CA LYS A 339 -24.37 2.65 -11.14
C LYS A 339 -22.90 2.55 -10.78
N GLU A 340 -22.11 3.54 -11.18
CA GLU A 340 -20.65 3.57 -10.95
C GLU A 340 -20.29 3.45 -9.46
N GLY A 341 -21.01 4.14 -8.57
CA GLY A 341 -20.81 4.02 -7.13
C GLY A 341 -21.01 2.59 -6.59
N ASP A 342 -21.95 1.85 -7.16
CA ASP A 342 -22.21 0.45 -6.75
C ASP A 342 -21.09 -0.49 -7.24
N LEU A 343 -20.57 -0.23 -8.44
CA LEU A 343 -19.43 -0.98 -9.00
C LEU A 343 -18.17 -0.81 -8.16
N VAL A 344 -17.84 0.44 -7.83
CA VAL A 344 -16.66 0.77 -7.01
C VAL A 344 -16.83 0.23 -5.59
N ALA A 345 -18.01 0.36 -4.99
CA ALA A 345 -18.29 -0.16 -3.66
C ALA A 345 -18.18 -1.70 -3.61
N LEU A 346 -18.76 -2.40 -4.59
CA LEU A 346 -18.67 -3.87 -4.65
C LEU A 346 -17.23 -4.32 -4.91
N LEU A 347 -16.51 -3.68 -5.84
CA LEU A 347 -15.10 -4.01 -6.11
C LEU A 347 -14.25 -3.81 -4.86
N ALA A 348 -14.40 -2.68 -4.15
CA ALA A 348 -13.66 -2.40 -2.93
C ALA A 348 -13.99 -3.39 -1.80
N ALA A 349 -15.27 -3.70 -1.60
CA ALA A 349 -15.70 -4.68 -0.59
C ALA A 349 -15.20 -6.10 -0.92
N THR A 350 -15.22 -6.47 -2.20
CA THR A 350 -14.71 -7.76 -2.66
C THR A 350 -13.19 -7.81 -2.54
N GLY A 351 -12.47 -6.75 -2.90
CA GLY A 351 -11.01 -6.66 -2.71
C GLY A 351 -10.61 -6.81 -1.23
N ALA A 352 -11.35 -6.16 -0.32
CA ALA A 352 -11.14 -6.35 1.12
C ALA A 352 -11.46 -7.79 1.58
N GLN A 353 -12.49 -8.41 1.01
CA GLN A 353 -12.86 -9.80 1.29
C GLN A 353 -11.81 -10.80 0.80
N THR A 354 -11.21 -10.57 -0.37
CA THR A 354 -10.21 -11.49 -0.92
C THR A 354 -8.84 -11.39 -0.23
N GLU A 355 -8.61 -10.40 0.64
CA GLU A 355 -7.43 -10.35 1.51
C GLU A 355 -7.30 -11.56 2.43
N THR A 356 -8.43 -12.18 2.79
CA THR A 356 -8.44 -13.36 3.68
C THR A 356 -8.26 -14.66 2.91
N ILE A 357 -8.26 -14.64 1.58
CA ILE A 357 -8.15 -15.84 0.74
C ILE A 357 -6.68 -16.12 0.42
N PRO A 358 -6.16 -17.32 0.75
CA PRO A 358 -4.78 -17.71 0.44
C PRO A 358 -4.55 -18.00 -1.05
N PRO A 359 -3.33 -17.74 -1.58
CA PRO A 359 -2.24 -17.01 -0.93
C PRO A 359 -2.58 -15.52 -0.78
N SER A 360 -2.05 -14.87 0.24
CA SER A 360 -2.31 -13.45 0.51
C SER A 360 -1.06 -12.75 1.04
N ILE A 361 -0.60 -11.72 0.33
CA ILE A 361 0.55 -10.90 0.72
C ILE A 361 0.30 -10.24 2.10
N VAL A 362 -0.93 -9.81 2.39
CA VAL A 362 -1.29 -9.22 3.68
C VAL A 362 -1.19 -10.24 4.81
N LEU A 363 -1.71 -11.46 4.62
CA LEU A 363 -1.59 -12.51 5.65
C LEU A 363 -0.13 -12.94 5.85
N ILE A 364 0.66 -13.00 4.78
CA ILE A 364 2.11 -13.27 4.86
C ILE A 364 2.80 -12.19 5.70
N THR A 365 2.49 -10.92 5.43
CA THR A 365 3.08 -9.78 6.15
C THR A 365 2.70 -9.82 7.64
N ILE A 366 1.43 -10.08 7.95
CA ILE A 366 0.95 -10.23 9.33
C ILE A 366 1.67 -11.38 10.03
N GLY A 367 1.74 -12.57 9.41
CA GLY A 367 2.41 -13.74 9.99
C GLY A 367 3.90 -13.49 10.24
N SER A 368 4.55 -12.81 9.30
CA SER A 368 5.95 -12.41 9.40
C SER A 368 6.23 -11.48 10.58
N VAL A 369 5.37 -10.48 10.81
CA VAL A 369 5.56 -9.48 11.88
C VAL A 369 5.09 -9.99 13.24
N THR A 370 4.04 -10.81 13.28
CA THR A 370 3.45 -11.32 14.53
C THR A 370 4.06 -12.65 14.99
N GLY A 371 4.88 -13.30 14.15
CA GLY A 371 5.42 -14.64 14.41
C GLY A 371 4.37 -15.75 14.36
N VAL A 372 3.16 -15.47 13.86
CA VAL A 372 2.09 -16.46 13.71
C VAL A 372 2.35 -17.29 12.45
N SER A 373 2.10 -18.60 12.54
CA SER A 373 2.22 -19.52 11.39
C SER A 373 1.37 -19.04 10.21
N ILE A 374 2.02 -18.90 9.05
CA ILE A 374 1.36 -18.50 7.80
C ILE A 374 0.39 -19.57 7.34
N ALA A 375 0.72 -20.84 7.50
CA ALA A 375 -0.20 -21.94 7.22
C ALA A 375 -1.46 -21.82 8.09
N ALA A 376 -1.30 -21.47 9.37
CA ALA A 376 -2.44 -21.25 10.26
C ALA A 376 -3.26 -20.01 9.86
N LEU A 377 -2.61 -18.90 9.48
CA LEU A 377 -3.30 -17.71 8.96
C LEU A 377 -4.04 -18.02 7.66
N PHE A 378 -3.47 -18.83 6.78
CA PHE A 378 -4.10 -19.23 5.53
C PHE A 378 -5.34 -20.10 5.79
N THR A 379 -5.21 -21.14 6.60
CA THR A 379 -6.36 -21.97 6.99
C THR A 379 -7.41 -21.16 7.73
N GLY A 380 -6.99 -20.27 8.64
CA GLY A 380 -7.87 -19.40 9.40
C GLY A 380 -8.59 -18.36 8.54
N GLY A 381 -7.96 -17.86 7.47
CA GLY A 381 -8.52 -16.87 6.55
C GLY A 381 -9.63 -17.39 5.63
N LEU A 382 -9.66 -18.70 5.38
CA LEU A 382 -10.70 -19.33 4.55
C LEU A 382 -12.11 -19.13 5.11
N LEU A 383 -12.27 -19.22 6.44
CA LEU A 383 -13.58 -19.09 7.07
C LEU A 383 -14.15 -17.66 6.95
N PRO A 384 -13.43 -16.59 7.35
CA PRO A 384 -13.84 -15.22 7.07
C PRO A 384 -14.10 -14.96 5.58
N GLY A 385 -13.24 -15.50 4.70
CA GLY A 385 -13.37 -15.32 3.25
C GLY A 385 -14.69 -15.88 2.72
N LEU A 386 -15.06 -17.09 3.16
CA LEU A 386 -16.32 -17.72 2.81
C LEU A 386 -17.53 -16.96 3.38
N ILE A 387 -17.48 -16.56 4.65
CA ILE A 387 -18.57 -15.82 5.30
C ILE A 387 -18.81 -14.49 4.57
N LEU A 388 -17.76 -13.75 4.26
CA LEU A 388 -17.85 -12.48 3.54
C LEU A 388 -18.36 -12.69 2.11
N ALA A 389 -17.92 -13.73 1.40
CA ALA A 389 -18.42 -14.06 0.07
C ALA A 389 -19.93 -14.38 0.10
N ILE A 390 -20.39 -15.19 1.04
CA ILE A 390 -21.82 -15.50 1.22
C ILE A 390 -22.60 -14.21 1.54
N THR A 391 -22.06 -13.36 2.40
CA THR A 391 -22.68 -12.08 2.78
C THR A 391 -22.82 -11.15 1.58
N LEU A 392 -21.77 -11.00 0.76
CA LEU A 392 -21.80 -10.20 -0.48
C LEU A 392 -22.81 -10.79 -1.48
N CYS A 393 -22.83 -12.12 -1.66
CA CYS A 393 -23.81 -12.78 -2.50
C CYS A 393 -25.25 -12.55 -2.02
N GLY A 394 -25.50 -12.64 -0.71
CA GLY A 394 -26.80 -12.33 -0.11
C GLY A 394 -27.23 -10.88 -0.34
N LEU A 395 -26.28 -9.93 -0.22
CA LEU A 395 -26.52 -8.52 -0.50
C LEU A 395 -26.86 -8.29 -1.99
N ILE A 396 -26.13 -8.93 -2.91
CA ILE A 396 -26.40 -8.87 -4.35
C ILE A 396 -27.81 -9.41 -4.64
N TRP A 397 -28.16 -10.57 -4.10
CA TRP A 397 -29.50 -11.13 -4.25
C TRP A 397 -30.58 -10.16 -3.77
N TRP A 398 -30.43 -9.61 -2.56
CA TRP A 398 -31.41 -8.70 -1.98
C TRP A 398 -31.59 -7.42 -2.81
N ARG A 399 -30.48 -6.84 -3.30
CA ARG A 399 -30.48 -5.58 -4.05
C ARG A 399 -30.94 -5.73 -5.50
N TYR A 400 -30.60 -6.83 -6.17
CA TYR A 400 -30.86 -7.02 -7.61
C TYR A 400 -31.96 -8.05 -7.93
N ARG A 401 -32.72 -8.54 -6.92
CA ARG A 401 -33.87 -9.46 -7.15
C ARG A 401 -34.94 -8.93 -8.11
N GLY A 402 -35.05 -7.61 -8.24
CA GLY A 402 -36.01 -6.92 -9.11
C GLY A 402 -35.47 -6.58 -10.51
N GLU A 403 -34.24 -6.95 -10.84
CA GLU A 403 -33.61 -6.62 -12.13
C GLU A 403 -34.35 -7.30 -13.30
N ASP A 404 -34.58 -6.55 -14.36
CA ASP A 404 -35.14 -7.07 -15.62
C ASP A 404 -34.03 -7.72 -16.45
N LEU A 405 -34.27 -8.96 -16.87
CA LEU A 405 -33.34 -9.78 -17.66
C LEU A 405 -33.85 -10.03 -19.08
N SER A 406 -34.93 -9.36 -19.50
CA SER A 406 -35.57 -9.53 -20.82
C SER A 406 -34.60 -9.46 -22.01
N HIS A 407 -33.52 -8.70 -21.87
CA HIS A 407 -32.50 -8.45 -22.88
C HIS A 407 -31.27 -9.36 -22.77
N VAL A 408 -31.21 -10.26 -21.78
CA VAL A 408 -30.06 -11.12 -21.50
C VAL A 408 -30.31 -12.54 -22.02
N LYS A 409 -29.46 -13.01 -22.96
CA LYS A 409 -29.52 -14.38 -23.46
C LYS A 409 -28.73 -15.33 -22.57
N LYS A 410 -29.32 -16.49 -22.24
CA LYS A 410 -28.65 -17.56 -21.51
C LYS A 410 -27.62 -18.24 -22.40
N SER A 411 -26.40 -18.42 -21.89
CA SER A 411 -25.34 -19.17 -22.59
C SER A 411 -25.71 -20.65 -22.68
N THR A 412 -25.40 -21.26 -23.82
CA THR A 412 -25.62 -22.70 -24.03
C THR A 412 -24.53 -23.52 -23.34
N ALA A 413 -24.82 -24.79 -22.98
CA ALA A 413 -23.84 -25.68 -22.36
C ALA A 413 -22.56 -25.85 -23.22
N ARG A 414 -22.70 -25.75 -24.55
CA ARG A 414 -21.59 -25.79 -25.51
C ARG A 414 -20.71 -24.54 -25.43
N GLU A 415 -21.31 -23.37 -25.20
CA GLU A 415 -20.56 -22.11 -24.99
C GLU A 415 -19.83 -22.12 -23.66
N ILE A 416 -20.45 -22.64 -22.59
CA ILE A 416 -19.81 -22.81 -21.28
C ILE A 416 -18.60 -23.75 -21.39
N GLY A 417 -18.77 -24.91 -22.06
CA GLY A 417 -17.68 -25.85 -22.29
C GLY A 417 -16.53 -25.27 -23.12
N ARG A 418 -16.84 -24.40 -24.11
CA ARG A 418 -15.83 -23.68 -24.89
C ARG A 418 -15.11 -22.57 -24.12
N ALA A 419 -15.74 -21.99 -23.10
CA ALA A 419 -15.10 -20.98 -22.27
C ALA A 419 -14.20 -21.60 -21.19
N PHE A 420 -14.36 -22.89 -20.90
CA PHE A 420 -13.55 -23.64 -19.94
C PHE A 420 -12.22 -24.15 -20.53
N ILE A 421 -12.25 -24.58 -21.80
CA ILE A 421 -11.08 -25.05 -22.57
C ILE A 421 -10.36 -23.84 -23.16
#